data_AF-A0A9E7YWX7-F1
#
_entry.id   AF-A0A9E7YWX7-F1
#
_cell.length_a   1.000
_cell.length_b   1.000
_cell.length_c   1.000
_cell.angle_alpha   90.00
_cell.angle_beta   90.00
_cell.angle_gamma   90.00
#
_symmetry.space_group_name_H-M   'P 1'
#
loop_
_entity.id
_entity.type
_entity.pdbx_description
1 polymer ?
#
loop_
_entity_poly.entity_id
_entity_poly.type
_entity_poly.pdbx_seq_one_letter_code
_entity_poly.pdbx_strand_id
1 'polypeptide(L)'
;MPACACVGCSGPGQGRFVSWVHPALRTFLRLPALAGVLNTIPRHQIEQHAPRTFRENRDKACELAEKYDGWLGRKPGEGASIIVDWSMDHSSMTFSASGSPTGTGPSHVDKISQLAHELIHAKHMVAGTWKGRWGDDRDPKTSAGKEELRAVGLGKYEYAKTGEPSENAIRDEHGLPLRRKY
;
A
#
# COMPACT_ATOMS: atom_id res chain seq x y z
N MET A 1 33.18 5.27 -8.64
CA MET A 1 32.63 6.37 -9.46
C MET A 1 33.25 6.27 -10.86
N PRO A 2 32.66 6.79 -11.96
CA PRO A 2 31.42 7.56 -12.10
C PRO A 2 30.19 6.60 -12.11
N ALA A 3 28.99 6.86 -12.65
CA ALA A 3 28.45 8.01 -13.40
C ALA A 3 26.94 8.23 -13.12
N CYS A 4 26.38 9.31 -13.69
CA CYS A 4 24.94 9.59 -13.80
C CYS A 4 24.62 9.93 -15.27
N ALA A 5 23.45 9.53 -15.78
CA ALA A 5 22.99 9.90 -17.12
C ALA A 5 21.46 10.02 -17.19
N CYS A 6 20.98 11.22 -17.49
CA CYS A 6 19.60 11.49 -17.92
C CYS A 6 19.53 11.61 -19.45
N VAL A 7 18.29 11.74 -19.97
CA VAL A 7 17.83 12.28 -21.27
C VAL A 7 17.08 11.26 -22.15
N GLY A 8 15.91 11.67 -22.66
CA GLY A 8 15.11 10.88 -23.60
C GLY A 8 13.70 11.40 -23.90
N CYS A 9 13.50 12.71 -24.10
CA CYS A 9 12.21 13.27 -24.53
C CYS A 9 11.91 12.97 -26.00
N SER A 10 10.79 12.31 -26.32
CA SER A 10 10.22 12.27 -27.70
C SER A 10 8.76 11.82 -27.72
N GLY A 11 7.89 12.59 -28.39
CA GLY A 11 6.58 12.14 -28.89
C GLY A 11 5.38 12.24 -27.92
N PRO A 12 4.23 12.80 -28.35
CA PRO A 12 2.99 12.82 -27.56
C PRO A 12 2.22 11.49 -27.67
N GLY A 13 1.48 11.14 -26.62
CA GLY A 13 0.41 10.12 -26.71
C GLY A 13 0.68 8.72 -26.13
N GLN A 14 1.81 8.48 -25.47
CA GLN A 14 2.01 7.26 -24.66
C GLN A 14 2.59 7.61 -23.28
N GLY A 15 1.86 7.24 -22.22
CA GLY A 15 2.31 7.42 -20.84
C GLY A 15 3.53 6.57 -20.55
N ARG A 16 4.72 7.18 -20.54
CA ARG A 16 5.97 6.48 -20.25
C ARG A 16 6.10 6.22 -18.75
N PHE A 17 5.87 4.98 -18.32
CA PHE A 17 6.26 4.52 -16.99
C PHE A 17 7.78 4.56 -16.84
N VAL A 18 8.30 5.41 -15.96
CA VAL A 18 9.73 5.40 -15.58
C VAL A 18 9.96 4.26 -14.59
N SER A 19 10.19 3.07 -15.15
CA SER A 19 10.35 1.83 -14.42
C SER A 19 11.79 1.63 -13.93
N TRP A 20 12.06 1.96 -12.66
CA TRP A 20 13.32 1.62 -11.95
C TRP A 20 13.39 0.14 -11.53
N VAL A 21 12.85 -0.75 -12.36
CA VAL A 21 12.62 -2.15 -12.04
C VAL A 21 13.70 -3.02 -12.70
N HIS A 22 14.41 -3.78 -11.86
CA HIS A 22 15.45 -4.73 -12.29
C HIS A 22 14.89 -5.72 -13.34
N PRO A 23 15.67 -6.17 -14.35
CA PRO A 23 15.16 -6.99 -15.45
C PRO A 23 14.35 -8.22 -15.02
N ALA A 24 14.71 -8.87 -13.90
CA ALA A 24 14.01 -10.02 -13.33
C ALA A 24 12.55 -9.76 -12.90
N LEU A 25 12.16 -8.49 -12.70
CA LEU A 25 10.83 -8.07 -12.28
C LEU A 25 9.99 -7.53 -13.47
N ARG A 26 10.54 -7.43 -14.69
CA ARG A 26 9.83 -6.89 -15.86
C ARG A 26 8.76 -7.82 -16.44
N THR A 27 8.77 -9.11 -16.09
CA THR A 27 7.95 -10.15 -16.73
C THR A 27 6.54 -10.28 -16.13
N PHE A 28 6.22 -9.61 -15.03
CA PHE A 28 5.09 -10.01 -14.15
C PHE A 28 3.96 -8.99 -13.97
N LEU A 29 4.00 -7.84 -14.67
CA LEU A 29 2.94 -6.81 -14.61
C LEU A 29 1.75 -7.14 -15.53
N ARG A 30 1.12 -8.29 -15.32
CA ARG A 30 -0.19 -8.66 -15.89
C ARG A 30 -1.02 -9.46 -14.89
N LEU A 31 -1.58 -8.76 -13.91
CA LEU A 31 -2.72 -9.22 -13.13
C LEU A 31 -3.90 -8.27 -13.38
N PRO A 32 -5.16 -8.73 -13.34
CA PRO A 32 -6.31 -7.82 -13.36
C PRO A 32 -6.28 -6.99 -12.07
N ALA A 33 -5.87 -5.73 -12.20
CA ALA A 33 -5.63 -4.86 -11.07
C ALA A 33 -6.94 -4.59 -10.31
N LEU A 34 -7.04 -5.08 -9.08
CA LEU A 34 -7.63 -4.30 -7.99
C LEU A 34 -6.56 -3.29 -7.55
N ALA A 35 -6.94 -2.14 -6.96
CA ALA A 35 -5.96 -1.30 -6.28
C ALA A 35 -5.27 -2.12 -5.16
N GLY A 36 -3.96 -1.99 -5.01
CA GLY A 36 -3.21 -2.80 -4.05
C GLY A 36 -1.71 -2.50 -3.95
N VAL A 37 -1.14 -2.66 -2.76
CA VAL A 37 0.33 -2.61 -2.56
C VAL A 37 1.00 -3.95 -2.90
N LEU A 38 1.92 -3.92 -3.86
CA LEU A 38 2.86 -4.99 -4.19
C LEU A 38 4.20 -4.75 -3.46
N ASN A 39 4.42 -5.50 -2.38
CA ASN A 39 5.60 -5.35 -1.52
C ASN A 39 6.86 -5.93 -2.19
N THR A 40 8.00 -5.24 -2.07
CA THR A 40 9.29 -5.67 -2.64
C THR A 40 10.47 -5.30 -1.73
N ILE A 41 11.57 -6.05 -1.78
CA ILE A 41 12.78 -5.67 -1.04
C ILE A 41 13.67 -4.72 -1.86
N PRO A 42 14.20 -3.62 -1.29
CA PRO A 42 15.15 -2.72 -1.94
C PRO A 42 16.41 -3.45 -2.41
N ARG A 43 17.12 -2.86 -3.39
CA ARG A 43 18.29 -3.48 -4.03
C ARG A 43 19.35 -4.02 -3.05
N HIS A 44 19.68 -3.28 -1.99
CA HIS A 44 20.67 -3.72 -1.01
C HIS A 44 20.23 -4.95 -0.19
N GLN A 45 18.92 -5.18 -0.04
CA GLN A 45 18.34 -6.40 0.55
C GLN A 45 18.16 -7.52 -0.49
N ILE A 46 17.99 -7.23 -1.79
CA ILE A 46 18.04 -8.24 -2.86
C ILE A 46 19.38 -8.98 -2.84
N GLU A 47 20.48 -8.24 -2.70
CA GLU A 47 21.84 -8.79 -2.65
C GLU A 47 22.09 -9.64 -1.39
N GLN A 48 21.35 -9.41 -0.30
CA GLN A 48 21.44 -10.16 0.97
C GLN A 48 20.50 -11.39 1.04
N HIS A 49 19.31 -11.32 0.45
CA HIS A 49 18.28 -12.35 0.57
C HIS A 49 18.05 -13.19 -0.69
N ALA A 50 18.51 -12.72 -1.85
CA ALA A 50 18.48 -13.42 -3.14
C ALA A 50 17.16 -14.16 -3.46
N PRO A 51 15.98 -13.52 -3.37
CA PRO A 51 14.69 -14.17 -3.64
C PRO A 51 14.62 -14.63 -5.09
N ARG A 52 14.19 -15.87 -5.31
CA ARG A 52 14.12 -16.52 -6.62
C ARG A 52 12.81 -16.28 -7.34
N THR A 53 11.76 -15.93 -6.60
CA THR A 53 10.41 -15.65 -7.12
C THR A 53 9.87 -14.32 -6.61
N PHE A 54 8.90 -13.73 -7.35
CA PHE A 54 8.17 -12.55 -6.89
C PHE A 54 7.47 -12.79 -5.55
N ARG A 55 6.94 -14.01 -5.34
CA ARG A 55 6.31 -14.41 -4.07
C ARG A 55 7.31 -14.38 -2.92
N GLU A 56 8.50 -14.98 -3.06
CA GLU A 56 9.55 -14.91 -2.04
C GLU A 56 9.98 -13.47 -1.74
N ASN A 57 10.12 -12.64 -2.78
CA ASN A 57 10.47 -11.23 -2.62
C ASN A 57 9.41 -10.48 -1.80
N ARG A 58 8.13 -10.63 -2.15
CA ARG A 58 6.99 -10.04 -1.45
C ARG A 58 6.88 -10.56 -0.01
N ASP A 59 6.96 -11.86 0.19
CA ASP A 59 6.80 -12.50 1.50
C ASP A 59 7.97 -12.09 2.44
N LYS A 60 9.18 -11.85 1.90
CA LYS A 60 10.31 -11.27 2.63
C LYS A 60 10.13 -9.77 2.92
N ALA A 61 9.63 -8.99 1.96
CA ALA A 61 9.30 -7.57 2.17
C ALA A 61 8.26 -7.39 3.29
N CYS A 62 7.23 -8.24 3.33
CA CYS A 62 6.27 -8.31 4.44
C CYS A 62 6.94 -8.60 5.79
N GLU A 63 7.90 -9.54 5.83
CA GLU A 63 8.63 -9.91 7.07
C GLU A 63 9.58 -8.81 7.58
N LEU A 64 10.13 -7.99 6.68
CA LEU A 64 11.01 -6.86 7.01
C LEU A 64 10.24 -5.61 7.44
N ALA A 65 9.10 -5.35 6.79
CA ALA A 65 8.21 -4.25 7.15
C ALA A 65 7.35 -4.52 8.40
N GLU A 66 7.16 -5.78 8.76
CA GLU A 66 6.40 -6.19 9.95
C GLU A 66 7.09 -5.75 11.25
N LYS A 67 6.35 -4.98 12.05
CA LYS A 67 6.68 -4.76 13.46
C LYS A 67 5.84 -5.67 14.36
N TYR A 68 6.51 -6.64 14.98
CA TYR A 68 5.90 -7.62 15.88
C TYR A 68 6.45 -7.47 17.31
N ASP A 69 5.53 -7.37 18.27
CA ASP A 69 5.80 -7.40 19.71
C ASP A 69 5.36 -8.79 20.23
N GLY A 70 6.33 -9.65 20.54
CA GLY A 70 6.10 -11.06 20.89
C GLY A 70 6.63 -11.46 22.27
N TRP A 71 6.35 -12.71 22.64
CA TRP A 71 6.85 -13.31 23.90
C TRP A 71 8.37 -13.26 24.01
N LEU A 72 9.08 -13.46 22.89
CA LEU A 72 10.55 -13.43 22.80
C LEU A 72 11.11 -12.01 22.58
N GLY A 73 10.29 -10.97 22.72
CA GLY A 73 10.66 -9.57 22.58
C GLY A 73 10.09 -8.90 21.34
N ARG A 74 10.54 -7.66 21.10
CA ARG A 74 10.07 -6.77 20.03
C ARG A 74 11.02 -6.84 18.83
N LYS A 75 10.53 -7.30 17.67
CA LYS A 75 11.20 -7.10 16.38
C LYS A 75 10.83 -5.69 15.88
N PRO A 76 11.76 -4.71 15.83
CA PRO A 76 11.53 -3.51 15.03
C PRO A 76 11.45 -3.92 13.55
N GLY A 77 10.49 -3.38 12.81
CA GLY A 77 10.51 -3.51 11.36
C GLY A 77 11.64 -2.66 10.78
N GLU A 78 12.33 -3.20 9.79
CA GLU A 78 13.40 -2.53 9.03
C GLU A 78 12.83 -1.66 7.90
N GLY A 79 11.58 -1.94 7.52
CA GLY A 79 10.92 -1.35 6.35
C GLY A 79 11.21 -2.14 5.07
N ALA A 80 10.43 -1.87 4.02
CA ALA A 80 10.62 -2.46 2.71
C ALA A 80 10.24 -1.48 1.58
N SER A 81 10.63 -1.82 0.36
CA SER A 81 10.17 -1.14 -0.84
C SER A 81 8.77 -1.63 -1.23
N ILE A 82 8.15 -0.86 -2.11
CA ILE A 82 6.73 -0.97 -2.44
C ILE A 82 6.53 -0.56 -3.89
N ILE A 83 5.56 -1.21 -4.52
CA ILE A 83 4.98 -0.79 -5.79
C ILE A 83 3.49 -0.66 -5.49
N VAL A 84 2.93 0.54 -5.62
CA VAL A 84 1.47 0.72 -5.54
C VAL A 84 0.91 0.47 -6.94
N ASP A 85 0.07 -0.55 -7.07
CA ASP A 85 -0.74 -0.77 -8.28
C ASP A 85 -2.08 -0.06 -8.09
N TRP A 86 -2.39 0.86 -9.00
CA TRP A 86 -3.58 1.69 -8.94
C TRP A 86 -3.98 2.19 -10.32
N SER A 87 -5.28 2.22 -10.59
CA SER A 87 -5.85 2.76 -11.82
C SER A 87 -7.11 3.58 -11.54
N MET A 88 -7.48 4.43 -12.50
CA MET A 88 -8.73 5.19 -12.46
C MET A 88 -9.98 4.29 -12.41
N ASP A 89 -9.89 3.06 -12.91
CA ASP A 89 -10.99 2.09 -12.91
C ASP A 89 -11.37 1.63 -11.49
N HIS A 90 -10.47 1.77 -10.52
CA HIS A 90 -10.70 1.51 -9.10
C HIS A 90 -10.27 2.69 -8.23
N SER A 91 -10.55 3.90 -8.72
CA SER A 91 -10.26 5.16 -8.04
C SER A 91 -11.05 5.37 -6.74
N SER A 92 -12.23 4.73 -6.61
CA SER A 92 -13.17 4.95 -5.51
C SER A 92 -13.68 3.65 -4.87
N MET A 93 -14.26 3.81 -3.68
CA MET A 93 -15.05 2.79 -3.00
C MET A 93 -16.48 3.28 -2.80
N THR A 94 -17.45 2.44 -3.13
CA THR A 94 -18.88 2.70 -2.88
C THR A 94 -19.28 2.23 -1.49
N PHE A 95 -20.26 2.90 -0.88
CA PHE A 95 -20.77 2.56 0.45
C PHE A 95 -22.28 2.39 0.45
N SER A 96 -22.76 1.42 1.23
CA SER A 96 -24.16 1.34 1.67
C SER A 96 -24.54 2.53 2.55
N ALA A 97 -25.84 2.76 2.77
CA ALA A 97 -26.34 3.78 3.69
C ALA A 97 -25.81 3.66 5.14
N SER A 98 -25.32 2.47 5.54
CA SER A 98 -24.68 2.25 6.85
C SER A 98 -23.18 2.53 6.88
N GLY A 99 -22.59 2.96 5.77
CA GLY A 99 -21.15 3.20 5.61
C GLY A 99 -20.30 1.92 5.48
N SER A 100 -20.92 0.74 5.28
CA SER A 100 -20.20 -0.47 4.86
C SER A 100 -19.80 -0.37 3.38
N PRO A 101 -18.59 -0.80 2.98
CA PRO A 101 -18.20 -0.96 1.58
C PRO A 101 -19.16 -1.85 0.77
N THR A 102 -19.38 -1.50 -0.48
CA THR A 102 -20.17 -2.27 -1.46
C THR A 102 -19.39 -2.67 -2.72
N GLY A 103 -18.16 -2.16 -2.88
CA GLY A 103 -17.25 -2.51 -3.99
C GLY A 103 -16.43 -1.31 -4.46
N THR A 104 -15.33 -1.59 -5.16
CA THR A 104 -14.45 -0.59 -5.78
C THR A 104 -14.84 -0.35 -7.25
N GLY A 105 -14.65 0.87 -7.74
CA GLY A 105 -14.99 1.23 -9.11
C GLY A 105 -14.52 2.63 -9.51
N PRO A 106 -14.75 3.02 -10.77
CA PRO A 106 -14.41 4.36 -11.24
C PRO A 106 -15.40 5.37 -10.67
N SER A 107 -14.91 6.56 -10.29
CA SER A 107 -15.79 7.68 -9.93
C SER A 107 -15.37 8.97 -10.63
N HIS A 108 -16.37 9.77 -10.99
CA HIS A 108 -16.17 11.12 -11.51
C HIS A 108 -15.80 12.12 -10.39
N VAL A 109 -16.08 11.78 -9.12
CA VAL A 109 -15.88 12.63 -7.94
C VAL A 109 -14.72 12.12 -7.09
N ASP A 110 -14.80 10.87 -6.65
CA ASP A 110 -13.78 10.25 -5.79
C ASP A 110 -12.66 9.65 -6.64
N LYS A 111 -11.61 10.44 -6.86
CA LYS A 111 -10.46 10.06 -7.70
C LYS A 111 -9.23 9.64 -6.92
N ILE A 112 -9.30 9.66 -5.58
CA ILE A 112 -8.11 9.70 -4.73
C ILE A 112 -8.18 8.76 -3.53
N SER A 113 -9.37 8.38 -3.03
CA SER A 113 -9.46 7.67 -1.76
C SER A 113 -8.80 6.29 -1.76
N GLN A 114 -8.97 5.52 -2.84
CA GLN A 114 -8.31 4.22 -2.98
C GLN A 114 -6.79 4.38 -3.12
N LEU A 115 -6.31 5.39 -3.84
CA LEU A 115 -4.87 5.67 -3.90
C LEU A 115 -4.33 6.09 -2.53
N ALA A 116 -5.07 6.91 -1.78
CA ALA A 116 -4.70 7.30 -0.42
C ALA A 116 -4.60 6.08 0.50
N HIS A 117 -5.57 5.16 0.45
CA HIS A 117 -5.58 3.90 1.20
C HIS A 117 -4.29 3.10 0.97
N GLU A 118 -3.95 2.81 -0.29
CA GLU A 118 -2.69 2.12 -0.65
C GLU A 118 -1.44 2.92 -0.22
N LEU A 119 -1.46 4.25 -0.34
CA LEU A 119 -0.36 5.12 0.08
C LEU A 119 -0.13 5.12 1.61
N ILE A 120 -1.14 4.79 2.41
CA ILE A 120 -1.01 4.69 3.87
C ILE A 120 -0.41 3.33 4.27
N HIS A 121 -0.82 2.24 3.64
CA HIS A 121 -0.13 0.95 3.78
C HIS A 121 1.33 1.06 3.34
N ALA A 122 1.57 1.71 2.20
CA ALA A 122 2.89 2.06 1.70
C ALA A 122 3.74 2.83 2.73
N LYS A 123 3.20 3.88 3.36
CA LYS A 123 3.86 4.60 4.45
C LYS A 123 4.25 3.66 5.60
N HIS A 124 3.33 2.78 6.04
CA HIS A 124 3.60 1.84 7.13
C HIS A 124 4.64 0.76 6.76
N MET A 125 4.62 0.32 5.50
CA MET A 125 5.57 -0.63 4.91
C MET A 125 6.99 -0.05 4.87
N VAL A 126 7.15 1.17 4.34
CA VAL A 126 8.44 1.87 4.28
C VAL A 126 8.96 2.21 5.68
N ALA A 127 8.07 2.58 6.61
CA ALA A 127 8.45 2.92 7.99
C ALA A 127 8.74 1.71 8.90
N GLY A 128 8.61 0.47 8.42
CA GLY A 128 8.80 -0.72 9.27
C GLY A 128 7.81 -0.81 10.43
N THR A 129 6.56 -0.39 10.22
CA THR A 129 5.50 -0.44 11.24
C THR A 129 4.25 -1.18 10.79
N TRP A 130 4.27 -1.80 9.61
CA TRP A 130 3.13 -2.49 9.02
C TRP A 130 2.71 -3.70 9.86
N LYS A 131 1.40 -4.00 9.85
CA LYS A 131 0.78 -5.08 10.63
C LYS A 131 0.05 -6.11 9.78
N GLY A 132 -0.07 -5.89 8.48
CA GLY A 132 -0.95 -6.63 7.57
C GLY A 132 -0.60 -8.11 7.30
N ARG A 133 0.44 -8.67 7.93
CA ARG A 133 0.96 -9.99 7.56
C ARG A 133 0.09 -11.19 7.98
N TRP A 134 -0.67 -11.08 9.07
CA TRP A 134 -1.33 -12.24 9.70
C TRP A 134 -2.81 -12.04 10.02
N GLY A 135 -3.59 -13.08 9.70
CA GLY A 135 -5.03 -13.18 9.96
C GLY A 135 -5.90 -12.56 8.86
N ASP A 136 -7.21 -12.64 9.05
CA ASP A 136 -8.23 -12.06 8.19
C ASP A 136 -8.22 -10.52 8.27
N ASP A 137 -8.22 -9.85 7.13
CA ASP A 137 -8.27 -8.38 7.00
C ASP A 137 -9.62 -7.82 7.46
N ARG A 138 -10.70 -8.62 7.39
CA ARG A 138 -12.05 -8.27 7.87
C ARG A 138 -12.25 -8.44 9.37
N ASP A 139 -11.39 -9.17 10.08
CA ASP A 139 -11.48 -9.29 11.54
C ASP A 139 -10.62 -8.20 12.22
N PRO A 140 -11.23 -7.18 12.86
CA PRO A 140 -10.50 -6.10 13.54
C PRO A 140 -9.65 -6.57 14.73
N LYS A 141 -9.73 -7.85 15.13
CA LYS A 141 -8.91 -8.45 16.19
C LYS A 141 -7.59 -9.03 15.68
N THR A 142 -7.43 -9.30 14.38
CA THR A 142 -6.17 -9.84 13.81
C THR A 142 -5.08 -8.77 13.74
N SER A 143 -3.91 -9.05 13.16
CA SER A 143 -2.95 -7.99 12.84
C SER A 143 -3.29 -7.32 11.50
N ALA A 144 -3.82 -8.10 10.54
CA ALA A 144 -4.39 -7.62 9.29
C ALA A 144 -5.49 -6.58 9.51
N GLY A 145 -6.63 -6.93 10.12
CA GLY A 145 -7.72 -5.97 10.34
C GLY A 145 -7.33 -4.76 11.21
N LYS A 146 -6.26 -4.85 12.02
CA LYS A 146 -5.69 -3.68 12.74
C LYS A 146 -4.85 -2.76 11.85
N GLU A 147 -4.22 -3.29 10.81
CA GLU A 147 -3.58 -2.50 9.75
C GLU A 147 -4.65 -1.75 8.97
N GLU A 148 -5.71 -2.45 8.58
CA GLU A 148 -6.82 -1.91 7.80
C GLU A 148 -7.59 -0.81 8.53
N LEU A 149 -7.99 -1.05 9.79
CA LEU A 149 -8.58 0.00 10.62
C LEU A 149 -7.66 1.22 10.78
N ARG A 150 -6.33 1.03 10.72
CA ARG A 150 -5.34 2.12 10.79
C ARG A 150 -5.23 2.86 9.46
N ALA A 151 -5.26 2.16 8.33
CA ALA A 151 -5.27 2.75 6.99
C ALA A 151 -6.54 3.57 6.75
N VAL A 152 -7.71 3.04 7.10
CA VAL A 152 -8.97 3.79 7.02
C VAL A 152 -8.99 4.97 8.00
N GLY A 153 -8.47 4.76 9.22
CA GLY A 153 -8.54 5.72 10.33
C GLY A 153 -9.85 5.60 11.11
N LEU A 154 -10.12 4.40 11.62
CA LEU A 154 -11.34 4.07 12.36
C LEU A 154 -11.06 3.86 13.87
N GLY A 155 -12.02 4.28 14.71
CA GLY A 155 -12.02 4.03 16.14
C GLY A 155 -10.87 4.73 16.87
N LYS A 156 -9.83 3.98 17.27
CA LYS A 156 -8.65 4.56 17.93
C LYS A 156 -7.63 5.17 16.96
N TYR A 157 -7.83 4.99 15.65
CA TYR A 157 -6.93 5.49 14.60
C TYR A 157 -7.47 6.73 13.88
N GLU A 158 -8.64 7.25 14.27
CA GLU A 158 -9.22 8.47 13.71
C GLU A 158 -8.26 9.65 13.81
N TYR A 159 -8.15 10.43 12.73
CA TYR A 159 -7.23 11.58 12.63
C TYR A 159 -7.34 12.55 13.81
N ALA A 160 -8.55 12.86 14.26
CA ALA A 160 -8.80 13.74 15.41
C ALA A 160 -8.20 13.24 16.75
N LYS A 161 -7.79 11.96 16.84
CA LYS A 161 -7.16 11.34 18.01
C LYS A 161 -5.65 11.13 17.84
N THR A 162 -5.17 11.01 16.61
CA THR A 162 -3.79 10.59 16.29
C THR A 162 -2.95 11.65 15.60
N GLY A 163 -3.56 12.56 14.82
CA GLY A 163 -2.87 13.42 13.86
C GLY A 163 -2.23 12.66 12.68
N GLU A 164 -2.48 11.34 12.56
CA GLU A 164 -1.86 10.49 11.53
C GLU A 164 -2.72 10.43 10.27
N PRO A 165 -2.15 10.68 9.06
CA PRO A 165 -2.85 10.53 7.79
C PRO A 165 -3.56 9.19 7.64
N SER A 166 -4.83 9.23 7.23
CA SER A 166 -5.70 8.06 6.99
C SER A 166 -6.60 8.28 5.77
N GLU A 167 -7.23 7.23 5.24
CA GLU A 167 -8.19 7.31 4.13
C GLU A 167 -9.31 8.30 4.47
N ASN A 168 -9.88 8.20 5.67
CA ASN A 168 -10.89 9.13 6.16
C ASN A 168 -10.38 10.57 6.34
N ALA A 169 -9.12 10.79 6.71
CA ALA A 169 -8.55 12.14 6.79
C ALA A 169 -8.54 12.81 5.40
N ILE A 170 -8.08 12.09 4.38
CA ILE A 170 -8.09 12.56 2.99
C ILE A 170 -9.53 12.69 2.45
N ARG A 171 -10.43 11.77 2.79
CA ARG A 171 -11.84 11.90 2.42
C ARG A 171 -12.48 13.16 3.01
N ASP A 172 -12.22 13.46 4.28
CA ASP A 172 -12.75 14.66 4.96
C ASP A 172 -12.21 15.95 4.31
N GLU A 173 -10.90 16.03 4.07
CA GLU A 173 -10.24 17.15 3.36
C GLU A 173 -10.84 17.42 1.97
N HIS A 174 -11.23 16.35 1.26
CA HIS A 174 -11.83 16.41 -0.08
C HIS A 174 -13.37 16.46 -0.08
N GLY A 175 -14.03 16.52 1.08
CA GLY A 175 -15.50 16.52 1.18
C GLY A 175 -16.18 15.23 0.71
N LEU A 176 -15.46 14.10 0.71
CA LEU A 176 -15.94 12.78 0.29
C LEU A 176 -16.64 12.04 1.44
N PRO A 177 -17.60 11.14 1.16
CA PRO A 177 -18.22 10.31 2.19
C PRO A 177 -17.21 9.45 2.94
N LEU A 178 -17.16 9.57 4.28
CA LEU A 178 -16.25 8.80 5.13
C LEU A 178 -16.63 7.31 5.17
N ARG A 179 -15.63 6.44 5.05
CA ARG A 179 -15.75 4.99 5.25
C ARG A 179 -15.97 4.72 6.74
N ARG A 180 -17.04 4.00 7.11
CA ARG A 180 -17.41 3.77 8.53
C ARG A 180 -17.09 2.36 9.04
N LYS A 181 -16.77 1.43 8.15
CA LYS A 181 -16.40 0.05 8.44
C LYS A 181 -15.33 -0.39 7.45
N TYR A 182 -14.49 -1.32 7.87
CA TYR A 182 -13.66 -2.06 6.93
C TYR A 182 -14.50 -3.12 6.22
#